data_AF-A0A315ZQR3-F1
#
_entry.id   AF-A0A315ZQR3-F1
#
_cell.length_a   1.000
_cell.length_b   1.000
_cell.length_c   1.000
_cell.angle_alpha   90.00
_cell.angle_beta   90.00
_cell.angle_gamma   90.00
#
_symmetry.space_group_name_H-M   'P 1'
#
loop_
_entity.id
_entity.type
_entity.pdbx_description
1 polymer ?
#
loop_
_entity_poly.entity_id
_entity_poly.type
_entity_poly.pdbx_seq_one_letter_code
_entity_poly.pdbx_strand_id
1 'polypeptide(L)'
;MRRVLQAELIEAVNRHKGDGLLDMQEITLKNMNLTGANLTRVDFSGVTFENVCLEGVDLSGCKLKNAWFQDSSLHGAILRDADMESCMLRKADMRECDIRGANLYCAVLEKAKLEGIISDEKTQYFRLHCPEKGAFLGYKKCCFDRIAELLIPGDAKRSSATLNTCRCSRAKVLIIKSVDCSTYYEEAWSLVDEEFVYHRGEWVEVPDFDEDRWNDSTTGIHFWMTREEAIGY
;
A
#
# COMPACT_ATOMS: atom_id res chain seq x y z
N MET A 1 12.65 20.21 -6.34
CA MET A 1 13.63 19.41 -5.57
C MET A 1 15.04 19.72 -6.04
N ARG A 2 16.00 19.85 -5.11
CA ARG A 2 17.41 20.08 -5.42
C ARG A 2 18.09 18.75 -5.75
N ARG A 3 18.87 18.68 -6.83
CA ARG A 3 19.73 17.51 -7.06
C ARG A 3 20.93 17.55 -6.13
N VAL A 4 21.16 16.47 -5.38
CA VAL A 4 22.34 16.26 -4.54
C VAL A 4 23.33 15.37 -5.29
N LEU A 5 24.63 15.60 -5.10
CA LEU A 5 25.68 14.74 -5.67
C LEU A 5 26.00 13.60 -4.71
N GLN A 6 26.49 12.47 -5.24
CA GLN A 6 26.84 11.31 -4.40
C GLN A 6 27.87 11.67 -3.32
N ALA A 7 28.90 12.45 -3.69
CA ALA A 7 29.91 12.90 -2.72
C ALA A 7 29.31 13.76 -1.60
N GLU A 8 28.34 14.63 -1.93
CA GLU A 8 27.65 15.48 -0.95
C GLU A 8 26.79 14.65 0.00
N LEU A 9 26.04 13.66 -0.51
CA LEU A 9 25.26 12.74 0.33
C LEU A 9 26.16 11.93 1.27
N ILE A 10 27.20 11.29 0.73
CA ILE A 10 28.11 10.45 1.52
C ILE A 10 28.83 11.29 2.57
N GLU A 11 29.23 12.51 2.24
CA GLU A 11 29.84 13.42 3.20
C GLU A 11 28.87 13.84 4.30
N ALA A 12 27.62 14.16 3.97
CA ALA A 12 26.59 14.50 4.96
C ALA A 12 26.34 13.34 5.94
N VAL A 13 26.18 12.12 5.42
CA VAL A 13 25.98 10.89 6.21
C VAL A 13 27.17 10.61 7.11
N ASN A 14 28.40 10.69 6.58
CA ASN A 14 29.62 10.42 7.37
C ASN A 14 29.85 11.45 8.49
N ARG A 15 29.38 12.69 8.32
CA ARG A 15 29.48 13.75 9.33
C ARG A 15 28.37 13.67 10.38
N HIS A 16 27.26 13.00 10.07
CA HIS A 16 26.14 12.84 10.99
C HIS A 16 26.52 11.87 12.12
N LYS A 17 26.79 12.42 13.31
CA LYS A 17 27.15 11.66 14.52
C LYS A 17 26.08 11.69 15.61
N GLY A 18 24.93 12.29 15.31
CA GLY A 18 23.84 12.45 16.28
C GLY A 18 22.88 11.28 16.27
N ASP A 19 22.15 11.10 17.37
CA ASP A 19 21.05 10.13 17.46
C ASP A 19 19.80 10.58 16.68
N GLY A 20 19.78 11.79 16.13
CA GLY A 20 18.68 12.29 15.30
C GLY A 20 18.63 11.66 13.90
N LEU A 21 17.56 11.94 13.16
CA LEU A 21 17.54 11.67 11.73
C LEU A 21 18.38 12.74 10.99
N LEU A 22 19.17 12.33 10.00
CA LEU A 22 19.77 13.28 9.06
C LEU A 22 18.70 13.74 8.08
N ASP A 23 18.44 15.05 8.01
CA ASP A 23 17.46 15.61 7.09
C ASP A 23 18.01 15.67 5.65
N MET A 24 17.39 14.89 4.76
CA MET A 24 17.67 14.87 3.32
C MET A 24 16.36 14.95 2.52
N GLN A 25 15.35 15.66 3.02
CA GLN A 25 14.02 15.71 2.42
C GLN A 25 13.99 16.50 1.10
N GLU A 26 13.01 16.16 0.23
CA GLU A 26 12.69 16.91 -0.99
C GLU A 26 13.88 17.17 -1.95
N ILE A 27 14.81 16.22 -2.00
CA ILE A 27 15.94 16.22 -2.95
C ILE A 27 15.75 15.19 -4.07
N THR A 28 16.61 15.27 -5.07
CA THR A 28 16.73 14.26 -6.12
C THR A 28 18.11 13.62 -6.06
N LEU A 29 18.14 12.30 -5.93
CA LEU A 29 19.32 11.46 -6.07
C LEU A 29 19.24 10.77 -7.43
N LYS A 30 20.20 11.04 -8.32
CA LYS A 30 20.15 10.59 -9.72
C LYS A 30 21.45 9.99 -10.19
N ASN A 31 21.38 8.81 -10.80
CA ASN A 31 22.51 8.07 -11.39
C ASN A 31 23.62 7.81 -10.37
N MET A 32 23.27 7.21 -9.23
CA MET A 32 24.20 6.95 -8.13
C MET A 32 24.32 5.45 -7.85
N ASN A 33 25.50 5.04 -7.39
CA ASN A 33 25.67 3.73 -6.77
C ASN A 33 25.98 3.94 -5.29
N LEU A 34 25.02 3.57 -4.44
CA LEU A 34 25.09 3.68 -2.99
C LEU A 34 25.31 2.32 -2.32
N THR A 35 25.65 1.28 -3.08
CA THR A 35 26.01 -0.04 -2.55
C THR A 35 27.07 0.09 -1.46
N GLY A 36 26.81 -0.51 -0.29
CA GLY A 36 27.69 -0.46 0.87
C GLY A 36 27.68 0.86 1.65
N ALA A 37 26.89 1.86 1.23
CA ALA A 37 26.63 3.02 2.07
C ALA A 37 25.78 2.59 3.28
N ASN A 38 26.10 3.11 4.47
CA ASN A 38 25.20 3.04 5.60
C ASN A 38 24.31 4.27 5.56
N LEU A 39 23.04 4.11 5.17
CA LEU A 39 22.07 5.19 5.10
C LEU A 39 21.04 5.10 6.23
N THR A 40 21.34 4.38 7.31
CA THR A 40 20.44 4.24 8.45
C THR A 40 20.07 5.60 9.04
N ARG A 41 18.83 5.72 9.52
CA ARG A 41 18.34 6.92 10.20
C ARG A 41 18.47 8.21 9.38
N VAL A 42 18.23 8.14 8.07
CA VAL A 42 18.10 9.33 7.22
C VAL A 42 16.62 9.61 6.96
N ASP A 43 16.24 10.89 6.96
CA ASP A 43 14.93 11.34 6.52
C ASP A 43 14.98 11.64 5.01
N PHE A 44 14.51 10.68 4.22
CA PHE A 44 14.36 10.76 2.78
C PHE A 44 12.89 11.01 2.39
N SER A 45 12.10 11.65 3.26
CA SER A 45 10.71 11.97 2.92
C SER A 45 10.64 12.87 1.68
N GLY A 46 9.78 12.50 0.73
CA GLY A 46 9.61 13.20 -0.54
C GLY A 46 10.80 13.11 -1.51
N VAL A 47 11.80 12.28 -1.25
CA VAL A 47 12.99 12.17 -2.10
C VAL A 47 12.70 11.38 -3.37
N THR A 48 13.24 11.87 -4.50
CA THR A 48 13.25 11.12 -5.77
C THR A 48 14.59 10.39 -5.94
N PHE A 49 14.54 9.07 -5.98
CA PHE A 49 15.63 8.17 -6.36
C PHE A 49 15.44 7.78 -7.83
N GLU A 50 16.23 8.36 -8.73
CA GLU A 50 16.17 8.08 -10.17
C GLU A 50 17.43 7.34 -10.62
N ASN A 51 17.28 6.08 -11.05
CA ASN A 51 18.40 5.23 -11.45
C ASN A 51 19.49 5.15 -10.35
N VAL A 52 19.07 4.80 -9.13
CA VAL A 52 19.95 4.64 -7.97
C VAL A 52 20.07 3.15 -7.62
N CYS A 53 21.30 2.68 -7.41
CA CYS A 53 21.58 1.35 -6.90
C CYS A 53 21.69 1.40 -5.36
N LEU A 54 20.72 0.77 -4.68
CA LEU A 54 20.62 0.61 -3.22
C LEU A 54 20.75 -0.86 -2.82
N GLU A 55 21.43 -1.67 -3.62
CA GLU A 55 21.54 -3.10 -3.39
C GLU A 55 22.29 -3.41 -2.09
N GLY A 56 21.67 -4.21 -1.22
CA GLY A 56 22.22 -4.57 0.10
C GLY A 56 22.40 -3.40 1.07
N VAL A 57 21.87 -2.22 0.77
CA VAL A 57 22.05 -1.01 1.59
C VAL A 57 21.21 -1.10 2.87
N ASP A 58 21.78 -0.65 3.98
CA ASP A 58 21.06 -0.52 5.24
C ASP A 58 20.30 0.82 5.29
N LEU A 59 18.98 0.73 5.22
CA LEU A 59 17.98 1.79 5.32
C LEU A 59 17.14 1.63 6.60
N SER A 60 17.64 0.91 7.61
CA SER A 60 16.90 0.66 8.84
C SER A 60 16.57 1.98 9.56
N GLY A 61 15.32 2.10 10.00
CA GLY A 61 14.79 3.27 10.69
C GLY A 61 14.72 4.55 9.85
N CYS A 62 14.90 4.46 8.53
CA CYS A 62 14.74 5.61 7.64
C CYS A 62 13.28 6.04 7.53
N LYS A 63 13.08 7.34 7.29
CA LYS A 63 11.80 7.85 6.80
C LYS A 63 11.87 7.95 5.28
N LEU A 64 10.95 7.26 4.62
CA LEU A 64 10.81 7.19 3.18
C LEU A 64 9.41 7.67 2.76
N LYS A 65 8.72 8.40 3.63
CA LYS A 65 7.35 8.84 3.36
C LYS A 65 7.28 9.63 2.05
N ASN A 66 6.39 9.26 1.14
CA ASN A 66 6.26 9.86 -0.20
C ASN A 66 7.53 9.78 -1.06
N ALA A 67 8.53 8.95 -0.73
CA ALA A 67 9.71 8.77 -1.57
C ALA A 67 9.34 8.08 -2.89
N TRP A 68 10.05 8.44 -3.96
CA TRP A 68 9.83 7.89 -5.29
C TRP A 68 11.06 7.17 -5.81
N PHE A 69 10.93 5.87 -6.02
CA PHE A 69 11.96 5.02 -6.60
C PHE A 69 11.64 4.76 -8.08
N GLN A 70 12.27 5.55 -8.97
CA GLN A 70 12.17 5.36 -10.40
C GLN A 70 13.42 4.66 -10.92
N ASP A 71 13.23 3.53 -11.61
CA ASP A 71 14.30 2.75 -12.24
C ASP A 71 15.45 2.42 -11.26
N SER A 72 15.13 2.27 -9.97
CA SER A 72 16.11 2.03 -8.89
C SER A 72 16.03 0.58 -8.41
N SER A 73 17.18 0.02 -8.02
CA SER A 73 17.29 -1.32 -7.45
C SER A 73 17.46 -1.23 -5.94
N LEU A 74 16.56 -1.89 -5.20
CA LEU A 74 16.67 -2.08 -3.75
C LEU A 74 17.00 -3.54 -3.41
N HIS A 75 17.44 -4.36 -4.37
CA HIS A 75 17.64 -5.79 -4.15
C HIS A 75 18.50 -6.08 -2.90
N GLY A 76 17.96 -6.87 -1.96
CA GLY A 76 18.62 -7.21 -0.70
C GLY A 76 18.73 -6.07 0.32
N ALA A 77 18.10 -4.91 0.10
CA ALA A 77 18.16 -3.79 1.03
C ALA A 77 17.51 -4.12 2.39
N ILE A 78 18.05 -3.54 3.46
CA ILE A 78 17.55 -3.71 4.82
C ILE A 78 16.69 -2.49 5.17
N LEU A 79 15.37 -2.68 5.26
CA LEU A 79 14.35 -1.66 5.49
C LEU A 79 13.66 -1.85 6.84
N ARG A 80 14.39 -2.38 7.84
CA ARG A 80 13.81 -2.68 9.15
C ARG A 80 13.31 -1.41 9.82
N ASP A 81 12.10 -1.45 10.35
CA ASP A 81 11.45 -0.32 11.03
C ASP A 81 11.39 0.97 10.18
N ALA A 82 11.53 0.86 8.85
CA ALA A 82 11.47 2.01 7.95
C ALA A 82 10.02 2.49 7.78
N ASP A 83 9.82 3.80 7.74
CA ASP A 83 8.52 4.39 7.43
C ASP A 83 8.41 4.59 5.91
N MET A 84 7.73 3.66 5.23
CA MET A 84 7.55 3.64 3.78
C MET A 84 6.15 4.09 3.36
N GLU A 85 5.49 4.88 4.21
CA GLU A 85 4.15 5.39 3.94
C GLU A 85 4.09 6.13 2.59
N SER A 86 3.16 5.76 1.72
CA SER A 86 2.96 6.37 0.40
C SER A 86 4.21 6.34 -0.51
N CYS A 87 5.16 5.42 -0.27
CA CYS A 87 6.29 5.19 -1.17
C CYS A 87 5.83 4.78 -2.57
N MET A 88 6.44 5.36 -3.61
CA MET A 88 6.22 4.97 -5.01
C MET A 88 7.30 3.96 -5.43
N LEU A 89 6.96 2.68 -5.42
CA LEU A 89 7.85 1.54 -5.71
C LEU A 89 7.42 0.76 -6.97
N ARG A 90 6.61 1.38 -7.83
CA ARG A 90 6.15 0.76 -9.08
C ARG A 90 7.35 0.30 -9.91
N LYS A 91 7.36 -0.99 -10.28
CA LYS A 91 8.45 -1.65 -11.04
C LYS A 91 9.82 -1.69 -10.32
N ALA A 92 9.90 -1.30 -9.05
CA ALA A 92 11.15 -1.37 -8.30
C ALA A 92 11.58 -2.83 -8.09
N ASP A 93 12.89 -3.06 -8.06
CA ASP A 93 13.44 -4.35 -7.68
C ASP A 93 13.62 -4.40 -6.16
N MET A 94 12.74 -5.10 -5.46
CA MET A 94 12.77 -5.26 -4.00
C MET A 94 13.02 -6.72 -3.59
N ARG A 95 13.57 -7.53 -4.49
CA ARG A 95 13.85 -8.94 -4.20
C ARG A 95 14.77 -9.05 -2.99
N GLU A 96 14.47 -9.97 -2.09
CA GLU A 96 15.26 -10.27 -0.89
C GLU A 96 15.38 -9.12 0.12
N CYS A 97 14.54 -8.06 0.02
CA CYS A 97 14.53 -7.01 1.03
C CYS A 97 14.02 -7.50 2.38
N ASP A 98 14.56 -6.91 3.45
CA ASP A 98 14.14 -7.13 4.83
C ASP A 98 13.28 -5.96 5.31
N ILE A 99 11.95 -6.14 5.33
CA ILE A 99 10.95 -5.12 5.68
C ILE A 99 10.32 -5.36 7.07
N ARG A 100 11.00 -6.10 7.95
CA ARG A 100 10.52 -6.37 9.31
C ARG A 100 10.26 -5.06 10.07
N GLY A 101 9.09 -4.93 10.68
CA GLY A 101 8.66 -3.71 11.34
C GLY A 101 8.37 -2.49 10.44
N ALA A 102 8.61 -2.58 9.12
CA ALA A 102 8.37 -1.47 8.21
C ALA A 102 6.88 -1.14 8.08
N ASN A 103 6.58 0.15 7.84
CA ASN A 103 5.23 0.62 7.55
C ASN A 103 5.04 0.85 6.04
N LEU A 104 4.23 0.03 5.37
CA LEU A 104 3.96 0.17 3.94
C LEU A 104 2.62 0.84 3.61
N TYR A 105 1.95 1.49 4.57
CA TYR A 105 0.63 2.09 4.33
C TYR A 105 0.62 2.96 3.06
N CYS A 106 -0.29 2.70 2.12
CA CYS A 106 -0.41 3.42 0.85
C CYS A 106 0.81 3.31 -0.09
N ALA A 107 1.78 2.42 0.17
CA ALA A 107 2.91 2.21 -0.74
C ALA A 107 2.45 1.54 -2.06
N VAL A 108 2.93 2.04 -3.20
CA VAL A 108 2.54 1.56 -4.52
C VAL A 108 3.53 0.50 -4.99
N LEU A 109 3.11 -0.76 -4.97
CA LEU A 109 3.93 -1.94 -5.31
C LEU A 109 3.61 -2.54 -6.69
N GLU A 110 2.82 -1.85 -7.52
CA GLU A 110 2.44 -2.34 -8.85
C GLU A 110 3.68 -2.76 -9.66
N LYS A 111 3.71 -4.02 -10.12
CA LYS A 111 4.83 -4.60 -10.91
C LYS A 111 6.19 -4.61 -10.19
N ALA A 112 6.25 -4.33 -8.89
CA ALA A 112 7.47 -4.49 -8.11
C ALA A 112 7.88 -5.97 -8.04
N LYS A 113 9.19 -6.23 -8.03
CA LYS A 113 9.70 -7.59 -7.81
C LYS A 113 9.86 -7.81 -6.30
N LEU A 114 9.14 -8.79 -5.76
CA LEU A 114 8.98 -9.00 -4.31
C LEU A 114 9.36 -10.42 -3.87
N GLU A 115 10.08 -11.16 -4.71
CA GLU A 115 10.54 -12.50 -4.39
C GLU A 115 11.51 -12.46 -3.21
N GLY A 116 11.31 -13.32 -2.21
CA GLY A 116 12.21 -13.44 -1.06
C GLY A 116 12.09 -12.33 -0.02
N ILE A 117 11.04 -11.50 -0.06
CA ILE A 117 10.80 -10.49 0.98
C ILE A 117 10.75 -11.14 2.38
N ILE A 118 11.51 -10.57 3.32
CA ILE A 118 11.51 -10.96 4.73
C ILE A 118 10.61 -9.98 5.49
N SER A 119 9.55 -10.47 6.13
CA SER A 119 8.60 -9.69 6.92
C SER A 119 8.27 -10.43 8.22
N ASP A 120 7.78 -9.71 9.23
CA ASP A 120 7.38 -10.26 10.52
C ASP A 120 5.96 -9.81 10.90
N GLU A 121 5.57 -10.07 12.14
CA GLU A 121 4.27 -9.66 12.69
C GLU A 121 4.14 -8.15 12.92
N LYS A 122 5.26 -7.41 12.91
CA LYS A 122 5.30 -5.96 13.09
C LYS A 122 5.25 -5.22 11.75
N THR A 123 5.61 -5.87 10.65
CA THR A 123 5.45 -5.31 9.30
C THR A 123 3.99 -4.95 9.06
N GLN A 124 3.74 -3.68 8.75
CA GLN A 124 2.39 -3.14 8.56
C GLN A 124 2.04 -3.08 7.08
N TYR A 125 0.78 -3.37 6.73
CA TYR A 125 0.22 -3.21 5.38
C TYR A 125 0.88 -4.03 4.25
N PHE A 126 1.66 -5.07 4.59
CA PHE A 126 2.22 -5.99 3.60
C PHE A 126 1.36 -7.26 3.40
N ARG A 127 0.81 -7.81 4.48
CA ARG A 127 -0.09 -8.99 4.44
C ARG A 127 -1.49 -8.58 4.01
N LEU A 128 -2.35 -9.55 3.73
CA LEU A 128 -3.76 -9.26 3.44
C LEU A 128 -4.41 -8.58 4.63
N HIS A 129 -5.15 -7.50 4.37
CA HIS A 129 -5.90 -6.77 5.37
C HIS A 129 -7.20 -7.52 5.74
N CYS A 130 -7.84 -8.15 4.76
CA CYS A 130 -8.99 -9.02 5.00
C CYS A 130 -8.57 -10.46 5.39
N PRO A 131 -9.44 -11.22 6.09
CA PRO A 131 -9.20 -12.62 6.39
C PRO A 131 -8.99 -13.49 5.15
N GLU A 132 -7.93 -14.29 5.13
CA GLU A 132 -7.61 -15.17 4.00
C GLU A 132 -8.62 -16.30 3.79
N LYS A 133 -9.34 -16.70 4.85
CA LYS A 133 -10.26 -17.83 4.86
C LYS A 133 -11.54 -17.50 5.62
N GLY A 134 -12.56 -18.30 5.34
CA GLY A 134 -13.86 -18.17 5.99
C GLY A 134 -14.70 -17.04 5.40
N ALA A 135 -15.96 -17.00 5.82
CA ALA A 135 -16.87 -15.94 5.46
C ALA A 135 -16.80 -14.81 6.49
N PHE A 136 -16.95 -13.57 6.03
CA PHE A 136 -16.94 -12.38 6.89
C PHE A 136 -17.80 -11.27 6.28
N LEU A 137 -18.03 -10.22 7.07
CA LEU A 137 -18.72 -9.03 6.61
C LEU A 137 -17.73 -7.99 6.08
N GLY A 138 -18.12 -7.33 5.01
CA GLY A 138 -17.45 -6.15 4.48
C GLY A 138 -18.45 -5.05 4.17
N TYR A 139 -17.98 -3.83 4.02
CA TYR A 139 -18.83 -2.65 3.87
C TYR A 139 -18.40 -1.87 2.64
N LYS A 140 -19.36 -1.41 1.84
CA LYS A 140 -19.10 -0.64 0.63
C LYS A 140 -19.88 0.66 0.68
N LYS A 141 -19.16 1.79 0.64
CA LYS A 141 -19.78 3.09 0.39
C LYS A 141 -20.21 3.20 -1.07
N CYS A 142 -21.45 3.63 -1.21
CA CYS A 142 -22.19 3.80 -2.44
C CYS A 142 -22.62 5.26 -2.57
N CYS A 143 -23.13 5.64 -3.75
CA CYS A 143 -23.67 6.97 -3.98
C CYS A 143 -24.79 7.33 -2.99
N PHE A 144 -25.00 8.63 -2.80
CA PHE A 144 -26.05 9.19 -1.93
C PHE A 144 -25.93 8.75 -0.46
N ASP A 145 -24.69 8.67 0.04
CA ASP A 145 -24.38 8.30 1.42
C ASP A 145 -25.05 7.00 1.88
N ARG A 146 -25.04 6.00 0.98
CA ARG A 146 -25.50 4.64 1.28
C ARG A 146 -24.32 3.74 1.58
N ILE A 147 -24.49 2.84 2.53
CA ILE A 147 -23.56 1.77 2.84
C ILE A 147 -24.23 0.43 2.55
N ALA A 148 -23.64 -0.35 1.64
CA ALA A 148 -23.97 -1.74 1.45
C ALA A 148 -23.16 -2.61 2.41
N GLU A 149 -23.84 -3.39 3.24
CA GLU A 149 -23.25 -4.47 4.03
C GLU A 149 -23.24 -5.75 3.20
N LEU A 150 -22.05 -6.33 3.07
CA LEU A 150 -21.75 -7.42 2.17
C LEU A 150 -21.33 -8.65 2.96
N LEU A 151 -21.87 -9.81 2.63
CA LEU A 151 -21.31 -11.10 3.02
C LEU A 151 -20.29 -11.52 1.96
N ILE A 152 -19.01 -11.55 2.34
CA ILE A 152 -17.95 -12.14 1.52
C ILE A 152 -17.89 -13.62 1.90
N PRO A 153 -18.28 -14.55 1.00
CA PRO A 153 -18.29 -15.97 1.30
C PRO A 153 -16.87 -16.54 1.34
N GLY A 154 -16.68 -17.70 1.98
CA GLY A 154 -15.36 -18.32 2.13
C GLY A 154 -14.70 -18.79 0.83
N ASP A 155 -15.47 -18.91 -0.26
CA ASP A 155 -15.02 -19.31 -1.59
C ASP A 155 -14.71 -18.14 -2.53
N ALA A 156 -15.00 -16.89 -2.14
CA ALA A 156 -14.66 -15.72 -2.95
C ALA A 156 -13.14 -15.52 -3.04
N LYS A 157 -12.63 -15.18 -4.23
CA LYS A 157 -11.29 -14.61 -4.34
C LYS A 157 -11.28 -13.26 -3.65
N ARG A 158 -10.17 -12.91 -3.01
CA ARG A 158 -10.03 -11.69 -2.21
C ARG A 158 -8.60 -11.17 -2.22
N SER A 159 -8.45 -9.87 -2.13
CA SER A 159 -7.16 -9.20 -2.08
C SER A 159 -7.25 -7.88 -1.31
N SER A 160 -6.10 -7.36 -0.92
CA SER A 160 -5.89 -5.97 -0.53
C SER A 160 -4.47 -5.60 -0.94
N ALA A 161 -4.21 -4.37 -1.35
CA ALA A 161 -2.84 -3.92 -1.55
C ALA A 161 -2.24 -3.52 -0.19
N THR A 162 -1.84 -2.25 -0.08
CA THR A 162 -1.23 -1.63 1.09
C THR A 162 -2.14 -0.61 1.78
N LEU A 163 -3.42 -0.57 1.39
CA LEU A 163 -4.49 0.22 2.01
C LEU A 163 -5.42 -0.68 2.83
N ASN A 164 -6.33 -0.06 3.60
CA ASN A 164 -7.43 -0.77 4.27
C ASN A 164 -8.48 -1.29 3.28
N THR A 165 -8.53 -0.72 2.07
CA THR A 165 -9.45 -1.17 1.03
C THR A 165 -9.09 -2.59 0.59
N CYS A 166 -10.11 -3.43 0.50
CA CYS A 166 -10.02 -4.79 0.00
C CYS A 166 -10.85 -4.93 -1.28
N ARG A 167 -10.59 -5.98 -2.05
CA ARG A 167 -11.38 -6.39 -3.22
C ARG A 167 -11.79 -7.84 -3.08
N CYS A 168 -12.96 -8.20 -3.60
CA CYS A 168 -13.36 -9.60 -3.74
C CYS A 168 -14.06 -9.87 -5.08
N SER A 169 -14.07 -11.14 -5.49
CA SER A 169 -14.73 -11.58 -6.73
C SER A 169 -16.23 -11.81 -6.58
N ARG A 170 -16.72 -11.94 -5.35
CA ARG A 170 -18.13 -12.26 -5.08
C ARG A 170 -18.55 -11.81 -3.69
N ALA A 171 -19.75 -11.26 -3.58
CA ALA A 171 -20.37 -10.96 -2.31
C ALA A 171 -21.90 -11.03 -2.40
N LYS A 172 -22.58 -11.32 -1.29
CA LYS A 172 -24.03 -11.16 -1.16
C LYS A 172 -24.35 -9.82 -0.50
N VAL A 173 -25.22 -9.03 -1.10
CA VAL A 173 -25.69 -7.78 -0.49
C VAL A 173 -26.72 -8.12 0.58
N LEU A 174 -26.40 -7.85 1.85
CA LEU A 174 -27.29 -8.18 2.97
C LEU A 174 -28.24 -7.02 3.28
N ILE A 175 -27.66 -5.83 3.47
CA ILE A 175 -28.36 -4.63 3.93
C ILE A 175 -27.83 -3.44 3.16
N ILE A 176 -28.70 -2.50 2.83
CA ILE A 176 -28.32 -1.18 2.34
C ILE A 176 -28.97 -0.16 3.24
N LYS A 177 -28.16 0.72 3.84
CA LYS A 177 -28.63 1.75 4.78
C LYS A 177 -27.87 3.05 4.63
N SER A 178 -28.46 4.15 5.08
CA SER A 178 -27.78 5.46 5.11
C SER A 178 -26.58 5.47 6.06
N VAL A 179 -25.65 6.41 5.87
CA VAL A 179 -24.47 6.59 6.75
C VAL A 179 -24.83 6.86 8.22
N ASP A 180 -26.00 7.42 8.50
CA ASP A 180 -26.52 7.65 9.86
C ASP A 180 -27.38 6.48 10.39
N CYS A 181 -27.54 5.40 9.61
CA CYS A 181 -28.41 4.24 9.89
C CYS A 181 -29.90 4.55 10.04
N SER A 182 -30.39 5.75 9.68
CA SER A 182 -31.79 6.12 9.84
C SER A 182 -32.73 5.48 8.81
N THR A 183 -32.20 5.14 7.63
CA THR A 183 -32.99 4.72 6.46
C THR A 183 -32.43 3.46 5.82
N TYR A 184 -33.31 2.54 5.41
CA TYR A 184 -32.99 1.34 4.64
C TYR A 184 -33.40 1.51 3.18
N TYR A 185 -32.66 0.88 2.29
CA TYR A 185 -32.91 0.94 0.84
C TYR A 185 -32.90 -0.47 0.23
N GLU A 186 -33.56 -0.63 -0.91
CA GLU A 186 -33.49 -1.85 -1.71
C GLU A 186 -32.28 -1.87 -2.65
N GLU A 187 -31.72 -0.70 -2.98
CA GLU A 187 -30.66 -0.56 -3.95
C GLU A 187 -29.62 0.51 -3.58
N ALA A 188 -28.42 0.44 -4.16
CA ALA A 188 -27.39 1.47 -4.07
C ALA A 188 -26.45 1.43 -5.27
N TRP A 189 -26.00 2.59 -5.73
CA TRP A 189 -25.12 2.71 -6.90
C TRP A 189 -23.65 2.70 -6.49
N SER A 190 -22.79 2.07 -7.30
CA SER A 190 -21.35 2.12 -7.07
C SER A 190 -20.82 3.55 -7.21
N LEU A 191 -19.82 3.91 -6.38
CA LEU A 191 -19.10 5.18 -6.48
C LEU A 191 -18.17 5.28 -7.70
N VAL A 192 -17.84 4.13 -8.32
CA VAL A 192 -16.82 4.05 -9.38
C VAL A 192 -17.45 3.74 -10.73
N ASP A 193 -18.52 2.94 -10.74
CA ASP A 193 -19.27 2.57 -11.93
C ASP A 193 -20.72 2.99 -11.71
N GLU A 194 -21.09 4.15 -12.24
CA GLU A 194 -22.42 4.73 -12.02
C GLU A 194 -23.56 3.89 -12.60
N GLU A 195 -23.26 2.97 -13.53
CA GLU A 195 -24.25 2.05 -14.10
C GLU A 195 -24.45 0.81 -13.22
N PHE A 196 -23.50 0.50 -12.35
CA PHE A 196 -23.58 -0.66 -11.47
C PHE A 196 -24.44 -0.39 -10.22
N VAL A 197 -25.44 -1.25 -10.02
CA VAL A 197 -26.38 -1.18 -8.89
C VAL A 197 -26.27 -2.43 -8.01
N TYR A 198 -26.09 -2.22 -6.71
CA TYR A 198 -26.21 -3.24 -5.69
C TYR A 198 -27.68 -3.37 -5.30
N HIS A 199 -28.26 -4.57 -5.40
CA HIS A 199 -29.61 -4.85 -4.94
C HIS A 199 -29.60 -5.71 -3.67
N ARG A 200 -30.38 -5.33 -2.68
CA ARG A 200 -30.47 -6.04 -1.39
C ARG A 200 -30.95 -7.47 -1.61
N GLY A 201 -30.24 -8.43 -1.03
CA GLY A 201 -30.53 -9.86 -1.12
C GLY A 201 -29.87 -10.57 -2.31
N GLU A 202 -29.36 -9.82 -3.29
CA GLU A 202 -28.74 -10.37 -4.48
C GLU A 202 -27.25 -10.70 -4.29
N TRP A 203 -26.76 -11.58 -5.17
CA TRP A 203 -25.35 -11.88 -5.30
C TRP A 203 -24.73 -10.99 -6.38
N VAL A 204 -23.57 -10.42 -6.07
CA VAL A 204 -22.73 -9.71 -7.03
C VAL A 204 -21.53 -10.60 -7.32
N GLU A 205 -21.25 -10.81 -8.61
CA GLU A 205 -20.13 -11.60 -9.10
C GLU A 205 -19.28 -10.79 -10.09
N VAL A 206 -17.96 -10.92 -9.97
CA VAL A 206 -16.96 -10.28 -10.84
C VAL A 206 -16.13 -11.39 -11.49
N PRO A 207 -16.51 -11.85 -12.70
CA PRO A 207 -15.89 -13.00 -13.34
C PRO A 207 -14.43 -12.75 -13.77
N ASP A 208 -14.08 -11.48 -14.02
CA ASP A 208 -12.77 -11.00 -14.46
C ASP A 208 -11.95 -10.40 -13.29
N PHE A 209 -12.14 -10.91 -12.07
CA PHE A 209 -11.40 -10.45 -10.88
C PHE A 209 -9.88 -10.56 -11.09
N ASP A 210 -9.19 -9.43 -10.92
CA ASP A 210 -7.74 -9.36 -10.97
C ASP A 210 -7.11 -9.83 -9.64
N GLU A 211 -6.40 -10.96 -9.72
CA GLU A 211 -5.73 -11.61 -8.60
C GLU A 211 -4.39 -10.95 -8.22
N ASP A 212 -3.84 -10.07 -9.08
CA ASP A 212 -2.68 -9.27 -8.70
C ASP A 212 -3.11 -8.25 -7.64
N ARG A 213 -2.82 -8.57 -6.38
CA ARG A 213 -3.15 -7.71 -5.25
C ARG A 213 -2.42 -6.36 -5.26
N TRP A 214 -1.34 -6.23 -6.05
CA TRP A 214 -0.58 -4.99 -6.15
C TRP A 214 -1.13 -4.05 -7.22
N ASN A 215 -2.01 -4.55 -8.08
CA ASN A 215 -2.86 -3.72 -8.92
C ASN A 215 -4.11 -3.33 -8.11
N ASP A 216 -4.06 -2.18 -7.44
CA ASP A 216 -5.10 -1.81 -6.46
C ASP A 216 -6.37 -1.26 -7.12
N SER A 217 -6.22 -0.45 -8.18
CA SER A 217 -7.33 0.17 -8.93
C SER A 217 -7.75 -0.68 -10.13
N THR A 218 -8.27 -1.88 -9.86
CA THR A 218 -8.61 -2.89 -10.88
C THR A 218 -9.96 -3.55 -10.58
N THR A 219 -10.38 -4.50 -11.41
CA THR A 219 -11.67 -5.19 -11.31
C THR A 219 -11.86 -5.89 -9.96
N GLY A 220 -13.06 -5.77 -9.40
CA GLY A 220 -13.44 -6.38 -8.12
C GLY A 220 -14.44 -5.54 -7.34
N ILE A 221 -15.19 -6.21 -6.45
CA ILE A 221 -16.04 -5.53 -5.48
C ILE A 221 -15.13 -4.95 -4.41
N HIS A 222 -14.96 -3.64 -4.41
CA HIS A 222 -14.19 -2.95 -3.38
C HIS A 222 -15.01 -2.90 -2.09
N PHE A 223 -14.37 -3.11 -0.95
CA PHE A 223 -15.01 -3.05 0.35
C PHE A 223 -13.99 -2.72 1.45
N TRP A 224 -14.50 -2.34 2.62
CA TRP A 224 -13.73 -2.12 3.84
C TRP A 224 -14.16 -3.10 4.92
N MET A 225 -13.26 -3.41 5.86
CA MET A 225 -13.52 -4.39 6.92
C MET A 225 -14.48 -3.88 7.97
N THR A 226 -14.51 -2.55 8.16
CA THR A 226 -15.42 -1.89 9.09
C THR A 226 -16.30 -0.88 8.37
N ARG A 227 -17.42 -0.56 9.01
CA ARG A 227 -18.35 0.44 8.50
C ARG A 227 -17.74 1.83 8.59
N GLU A 228 -16.98 2.09 9.64
CA GLU A 228 -16.29 3.36 9.89
C GLU A 228 -15.27 3.66 8.80
N GLU A 229 -14.48 2.66 8.40
CA GLU A 229 -13.56 2.77 7.26
C GLU A 229 -14.31 3.05 5.95
N ALA A 230 -15.41 2.33 5.69
CA ALA A 230 -16.21 2.56 4.50
C ALA A 230 -16.78 3.99 4.46
N ILE A 231 -17.21 4.54 5.60
CA ILE A 231 -17.75 5.92 5.67
C ILE A 231 -16.66 6.96 5.43
N GLY A 232 -15.45 6.71 5.95
CA GLY A 232 -14.31 7.62 5.85
C GLY A 232 -13.67 7.71 4.46
N TYR A 233 -13.97 6.76 3.57
CA TYR A 233 -13.64 6.82 2.15
C TYR A 233 -14.52 7.83 1.42
#